data_AF-A0A7V2DGU2-F1
#
_entry.id   AF-A0A7V2DGU2-F1
#
_cell.length_a   1.000
_cell.length_b   1.000
_cell.length_c   1.000
_cell.angle_alpha   90.00
_cell.angle_beta   90.00
_cell.angle_gamma   90.00
#
_symmetry.space_group_name_H-M   'P 1'
#
loop_
_entity.id
_entity.type
_entity.pdbx_description
1 polymer ?
#
loop_
_entity_poly.entity_id
_entity_poly.type
_entity_poly.pdbx_seq_one_letter_code
_entity_poly.pdbx_strand_id
1 'polypeptide(L)'
;MIDINTTFWIQLVNFVVLMFVLNAILYKPILNVMEKRKQHLQGLDDEVKSLEQTVDAKVADYEEKLRQARLEAMNEKNEIQRMASDEGKTITEEARQEISKMVDGFKKKMDSEMADVRKILKSQAEKISVEISEKVLGRSIQ
;
A
#
# COMPACT_ATOMS: atom_id res chain seq x y z
N MET A 1 -85.94 -30.23 -45.99
CA MET A 1 -86.01 -29.08 -45.05
C MET A 1 -85.16 -29.44 -43.86
N ILE A 2 -84.30 -28.53 -43.39
CA ILE A 2 -83.52 -28.77 -42.17
C ILE A 2 -84.52 -28.56 -41.03
N ASP A 3 -85.13 -29.64 -40.56
CA ASP A 3 -86.04 -29.56 -39.42
C ASP A 3 -85.19 -29.42 -38.16
N ILE A 4 -85.21 -28.21 -37.60
CA ILE A 4 -84.61 -27.89 -36.31
C ILE A 4 -85.42 -28.61 -35.23
N ASN A 5 -85.11 -29.87 -35.04
CA ASN A 5 -85.72 -30.75 -34.04
C ASN A 5 -84.94 -30.69 -32.72
N THR A 6 -85.57 -31.18 -31.64
CA THR A 6 -84.98 -31.26 -30.29
C THR A 6 -83.58 -31.93 -30.27
N THR A 7 -83.32 -32.88 -31.18
CA THR A 7 -82.01 -33.55 -31.34
C THR A 7 -80.88 -32.58 -31.70
N PHE A 8 -81.15 -31.54 -32.50
CA PHE A 8 -80.16 -30.53 -32.86
C PHE A 8 -79.72 -29.74 -31.61
N TRP A 9 -80.66 -29.36 -30.75
CA TRP A 9 -80.37 -28.70 -29.48
C TRP A 9 -79.58 -29.60 -28.52
N ILE A 10 -79.92 -30.89 -28.44
CA ILE A 10 -79.17 -31.86 -27.63
C ILE A 10 -77.73 -32.02 -28.13
N GLN A 11 -77.52 -32.10 -29.46
CA GLN A 11 -76.19 -32.21 -30.06
C GLN A 11 -75.36 -30.93 -29.85
N LEU A 12 -75.99 -29.75 -29.93
CA LEU A 12 -75.34 -28.48 -29.63
C LEU A 12 -74.87 -28.42 -28.17
N VAL A 13 -75.73 -28.82 -27.22
CA VAL A 13 -75.36 -28.89 -25.80
C VAL A 13 -74.21 -29.89 -25.59
N ASN A 14 -74.26 -31.06 -26.23
CA ASN A 14 -73.17 -32.06 -26.15
C ASN A 14 -71.84 -31.50 -26.68
N PHE A 15 -71.85 -30.80 -27.82
CA PHE A 15 -70.67 -30.16 -28.39
C PHE A 15 -70.10 -29.09 -27.47
N VAL A 16 -70.95 -28.24 -26.88
CA VAL A 16 -70.54 -27.20 -25.94
C VAL A 16 -69.93 -27.84 -24.68
N VAL A 17 -70.55 -28.87 -24.12
CA VAL A 17 -70.01 -29.61 -22.97
C VAL A 17 -68.65 -30.22 -23.31
N LEU A 18 -68.52 -30.88 -24.46
CA LEU A 18 -67.25 -31.46 -24.92
C LEU A 18 -66.17 -30.38 -25.10
N MET A 19 -66.53 -29.22 -25.65
CA MET A 19 -65.61 -28.09 -25.82
C MET A 19 -65.09 -27.57 -24.47
N PHE A 20 -65.96 -27.46 -23.45
CA PHE A 20 -65.54 -27.07 -22.10
C PHE A 20 -64.62 -28.11 -21.47
N VAL A 21 -64.95 -29.40 -21.61
CA VAL A 21 -64.14 -30.51 -21.10
C VAL A 21 -62.76 -30.50 -21.77
N LEU A 22 -62.69 -30.35 -23.09
CA LEU A 22 -61.43 -30.32 -23.83
C LEU A 22 -60.61 -29.06 -23.53
N ASN A 23 -61.26 -27.91 -23.32
CA ASN A 23 -60.60 -26.68 -22.90
C ASN A 23 -59.90 -26.87 -21.54
N ALA A 24 -60.59 -27.47 -20.57
CA ALA A 24 -60.09 -27.70 -19.24
C ALA A 24 -58.99 -28.78 -19.19
N ILE A 25 -59.17 -29.89 -19.91
CA ILE A 25 -58.27 -31.06 -19.84
C ILE A 25 -57.06 -30.94 -20.78
N LEU A 26 -57.18 -30.26 -21.92
CA LEU A 26 -56.12 -30.28 -22.95
C LEU A 26 -55.55 -28.88 -23.22
N TYR A 27 -56.37 -27.92 -23.60
CA TYR A 27 -55.86 -26.61 -24.04
C TYR A 27 -55.18 -25.82 -22.92
N LYS A 28 -55.83 -25.72 -21.75
CA LYS A 28 -55.25 -25.04 -20.58
C LYS A 28 -53.90 -25.63 -20.12
N PRO A 29 -53.78 -26.95 -19.87
CA PRO A 29 -52.50 -27.50 -19.42
C PRO A 29 -51.39 -27.39 -20.47
N ILE A 30 -51.70 -27.53 -21.77
CA ILE A 30 -50.68 -27.36 -22.83
C ILE A 30 -50.16 -25.92 -22.86
N LEU A 31 -51.05 -24.93 -22.80
CA LEU A 31 -50.67 -23.52 -22.75
C LEU A 31 -49.82 -23.21 -21.51
N ASN A 32 -50.22 -23.71 -20.34
CA ASN A 32 -49.46 -23.54 -19.11
C ASN A 32 -48.05 -24.15 -19.18
N VAL A 33 -47.90 -25.32 -19.80
CA VAL A 33 -46.57 -25.96 -19.97
C VAL A 33 -45.69 -25.15 -20.93
N MET A 34 -46.26 -24.63 -22.02
CA MET A 34 -45.52 -23.77 -22.94
C MET A 34 -45.09 -22.46 -22.27
N GLU A 35 -45.97 -21.83 -21.49
CA GLU A 35 -45.65 -20.61 -20.76
C GLU A 35 -44.60 -20.86 -19.70
N LYS A 36 -44.71 -21.95 -18.93
CA LYS A 36 -43.70 -22.35 -17.93
C LYS A 36 -42.34 -22.60 -18.57
N ARG A 37 -42.29 -23.24 -19.75
CA ARG A 37 -41.03 -23.42 -20.50
C ARG A 37 -40.45 -22.08 -20.94
N LYS A 38 -41.28 -21.18 -21.46
CA LYS A 38 -40.83 -19.85 -21.89
C LYS A 38 -40.28 -19.04 -20.71
N GLN A 39 -40.99 -19.03 -19.58
CA GLN A 39 -40.56 -18.35 -18.35
C GLN A 39 -39.28 -18.96 -17.80
N HIS A 40 -39.13 -20.29 -17.83
CA HIS A 40 -37.91 -20.94 -17.36
C HIS A 40 -36.70 -20.57 -18.22
N LEU A 41 -36.83 -20.58 -19.55
CA LEU A 41 -35.75 -20.17 -20.45
C LEU A 41 -35.39 -18.69 -20.29
N GLN A 42 -36.39 -17.81 -20.19
CA GLN A 42 -36.15 -16.38 -19.94
C GLN A 42 -35.47 -16.15 -18.60
N GLY A 43 -35.89 -16.85 -17.54
CA GLY A 43 -35.27 -16.76 -16.22
C GLY A 43 -33.80 -17.20 -16.23
N LEU A 44 -33.47 -18.25 -16.97
CA LEU A 44 -32.07 -18.69 -17.14
C LEU A 44 -31.23 -17.66 -17.89
N ASP A 45 -31.75 -17.08 -18.97
CA ASP A 45 -31.03 -16.04 -19.73
C ASP A 45 -30.78 -14.79 -18.88
N ASP A 46 -31.77 -14.38 -18.08
CA ASP A 46 -31.64 -13.23 -17.18
C ASP A 46 -30.66 -13.51 -16.04
N GLU A 47 -30.68 -14.73 -15.49
CA GLU A 47 -29.73 -15.18 -14.46
C GLU A 47 -28.30 -15.15 -15.00
N VAL A 48 -28.06 -15.70 -16.20
CA VAL A 48 -26.74 -15.68 -16.85
C VAL A 48 -26.25 -14.24 -17.05
N LYS A 49 -27.09 -13.36 -17.58
CA LYS A 49 -26.72 -11.93 -17.76
C LYS A 49 -26.39 -11.25 -16.44
N SER A 50 -27.19 -11.51 -15.40
CA SER A 50 -26.94 -10.93 -14.08
C SER A 50 -25.64 -11.44 -13.45
N LEU A 51 -25.30 -12.70 -13.71
CA LEU A 51 -24.07 -13.32 -13.25
C LEU A 51 -22.86 -12.72 -13.99
N GLU A 52 -22.93 -12.59 -15.31
CA GLU A 52 -21.89 -11.92 -16.11
C GLU A 52 -21.65 -10.49 -15.63
N GLN A 53 -22.70 -9.69 -15.44
CA GLN A 53 -22.59 -8.33 -14.92
C GLN A 53 -21.97 -8.29 -13.52
N THR A 54 -22.34 -9.24 -12.65
CA THR A 54 -21.78 -9.32 -11.30
C THR A 54 -20.30 -9.71 -11.34
N VAL A 55 -19.91 -10.64 -12.21
CA VAL A 55 -18.51 -11.05 -12.41
C VAL A 55 -17.69 -9.88 -12.93
N ASP A 56 -18.15 -9.19 -13.96
CA ASP A 56 -17.44 -8.03 -14.52
C ASP A 56 -17.27 -6.92 -13.48
N ALA A 57 -18.32 -6.62 -12.70
CA ALA A 57 -18.25 -5.65 -11.61
C ALA A 57 -17.24 -6.07 -10.52
N LYS A 58 -17.18 -7.37 -10.19
CA LYS A 58 -16.22 -7.90 -9.22
C LYS A 58 -14.78 -7.87 -9.74
N VAL A 59 -14.57 -8.15 -11.02
CA VAL A 59 -13.26 -8.05 -11.66
C VAL A 59 -12.79 -6.60 -11.66
N ALA A 60 -13.66 -5.66 -12.04
CA ALA A 60 -13.34 -4.23 -12.01
C ALA A 60 -13.00 -3.73 -10.60
N ASP A 61 -13.77 -4.10 -9.58
CA ASP A 61 -13.49 -3.76 -8.17
C ASP A 61 -12.17 -4.36 -7.69
N TYR A 62 -11.88 -5.61 -8.09
CA TYR A 62 -10.64 -6.27 -7.76
C TYR A 62 -9.41 -5.59 -8.40
N GLU A 63 -9.50 -5.26 -9.69
CA GLU A 63 -8.45 -4.54 -10.41
C GLU A 63 -8.20 -3.16 -9.82
N GLU A 64 -9.26 -2.44 -9.46
CA GLU A 64 -9.14 -1.12 -8.81
C GLU A 64 -8.45 -1.23 -7.45
N LYS A 65 -8.87 -2.17 -6.60
CA LYS A 65 -8.22 -2.42 -5.31
C LYS A 65 -6.77 -2.81 -5.45
N LEU A 66 -6.44 -3.66 -6.43
CA LEU A 66 -5.06 -4.04 -6.71
C LEU A 66 -4.22 -2.84 -7.16
N ARG A 67 -4.79 -1.95 -7.98
CA ARG A 67 -4.13 -0.71 -8.41
C ARG A 67 -3.89 0.23 -7.23
N GLN A 68 -4.88 0.42 -6.37
CA GLN A 68 -4.78 1.25 -5.17
C GLN A 68 -3.71 0.71 -4.21
N ALA A 69 -3.75 -0.59 -3.90
CA ALA A 69 -2.75 -1.23 -3.05
C ALA A 69 -1.33 -1.09 -3.60
N ARG A 70 -1.14 -1.19 -4.93
CA ARG A 70 0.16 -0.94 -5.57
C ARG A 70 0.62 0.50 -5.42
N LEU A 71 -0.27 1.47 -5.60
CA LEU A 71 0.04 2.89 -5.44
C LEU A 71 0.41 3.22 -3.99
N GLU A 72 -0.35 2.71 -3.02
CA GLU A 72 -0.06 2.86 -1.60
C GLU A 72 1.29 2.26 -1.24
N ALA A 73 1.57 1.01 -1.66
CA ALA A 73 2.85 0.36 -1.41
C ALA A 73 4.04 1.12 -2.04
N MET A 74 3.86 1.70 -3.24
CA MET A 74 4.89 2.53 -3.87
C MET A 74 5.12 3.83 -3.10
N ASN A 75 4.05 4.46 -2.62
CA ASN A 75 4.15 5.68 -1.82
C ASN A 75 4.84 5.42 -0.47
N GLU A 76 4.44 4.37 0.24
CA GLU A 76 5.06 3.97 1.50
C GLU A 76 6.54 3.65 1.31
N LYS A 77 6.89 2.88 0.27
CA LYS A 77 8.30 2.60 -0.06
C LYS A 77 9.09 3.89 -0.32
N ASN A 78 8.53 4.83 -1.06
CA ASN A 78 9.19 6.10 -1.35
C ASN A 78 9.36 6.94 -0.08
N GLU A 79 8.39 6.92 0.82
CA GLU A 79 8.45 7.61 2.10
C GLU A 79 9.55 7.02 3.00
N ILE A 80 9.56 5.69 3.16
CA ILE A 80 10.61 4.98 3.90
C ILE A 80 11.99 5.29 3.32
N GLN A 81 12.14 5.29 2.00
CA GLN A 81 13.42 5.57 1.36
C GLN A 81 13.87 7.03 1.57
N ARG A 82 12.94 7.99 1.59
CA ARG A 82 13.23 9.38 1.93
C ARG A 82 13.66 9.52 3.39
N MET A 83 12.89 8.95 4.31
CA MET A 83 13.20 8.96 5.74
C MET A 83 14.58 8.36 6.01
N ALA A 84 14.87 7.19 5.44
CA ALA A 84 16.18 6.54 5.59
C ALA A 84 17.34 7.38 5.01
N SER A 85 17.11 8.06 3.89
CA SER A 85 18.10 8.97 3.29
C SER A 85 18.37 10.18 4.17
N ASP A 86 17.33 10.79 4.72
CA ASP A 86 17.45 11.99 5.55
C ASP A 86 18.01 11.67 6.94
N GLU A 87 17.62 10.53 7.53
CA GLU A 87 18.24 10.00 8.75
C GLU A 87 19.72 9.68 8.52
N GLY A 88 20.06 9.01 7.41
CA GLY A 88 21.44 8.72 7.04
C GLY A 88 22.30 9.99 6.90
N LYS A 89 21.76 11.05 6.28
CA LYS A 89 22.43 12.36 6.20
C LYS A 89 22.60 13.00 7.58
N THR A 90 21.59 12.92 8.43
CA THR A 90 21.63 13.49 9.79
C THR A 90 22.73 12.82 10.60
N ILE A 91 22.79 11.48 10.61
CA ILE A 91 23.83 10.71 11.29
C ILE A 91 25.23 11.06 10.76
N THR A 92 25.39 11.19 9.44
CA THR A 92 26.70 11.54 8.87
C THR A 92 27.11 12.98 9.20
N GLU A 93 26.16 13.91 9.26
CA GLU A 93 26.44 15.30 9.63
C GLU A 93 26.78 15.42 11.12
N GLU A 94 26.06 14.73 11.99
CA GLU A 94 26.36 14.65 13.42
C GLU A 94 27.76 14.06 13.66
N ALA A 95 28.09 12.95 13.01
CA ALA A 95 29.42 12.34 13.10
C ALA A 95 30.52 13.31 12.62
N ARG A 96 30.29 14.06 11.52
CA ARG A 96 31.23 15.09 11.05
C ARG A 96 31.42 16.20 12.06
N GLN A 97 30.34 16.68 12.68
CA GLN A 97 30.40 17.71 13.70
C GLN A 97 31.14 17.24 14.96
N GLU A 98 30.91 16.00 15.40
CA GLU A 98 31.65 15.41 16.52
C GLU A 98 33.14 15.28 16.22
N ILE A 99 33.50 14.80 15.02
CA ILE A 99 34.91 14.72 14.59
C ILE A 99 35.53 16.11 14.57
N SER A 100 34.84 17.13 14.02
CA SER A 100 35.36 18.50 14.01
C SER A 100 35.61 19.03 15.42
N LYS A 101 34.65 18.84 16.35
CA LYS A 101 34.80 19.22 17.76
C LYS A 101 35.96 18.50 18.43
N MET A 102 36.15 17.21 18.12
CA MET A 102 37.26 16.42 18.66
C MET A 102 38.61 16.94 18.16
N VAL A 103 38.73 17.24 16.86
CA VAL A 103 39.95 17.80 16.26
C VAL A 103 40.27 19.18 16.86
N ASP A 104 39.28 20.05 17.00
CA ASP A 104 39.48 21.36 17.61
C ASP A 104 39.87 21.27 19.08
N GLY A 105 39.27 20.33 19.82
CA GLY A 105 39.66 20.03 21.20
C GLY A 105 41.08 19.51 21.30
N PHE A 106 41.50 18.64 20.38
CA PHE A 106 42.86 18.11 20.33
C PHE A 106 43.88 19.20 20.00
N LYS A 107 43.61 20.08 19.03
CA LYS A 107 44.47 21.23 18.71
C LYS A 107 44.67 22.14 19.92
N LYS A 108 43.59 22.48 20.63
CA LYS A 108 43.68 23.31 21.85
C LYS A 108 44.54 22.67 22.94
N LYS A 109 44.41 21.36 23.15
CA LYS A 109 45.25 20.62 24.10
C LYS A 109 46.72 20.65 23.67
N MET A 110 46.99 20.37 22.39
CA MET A 110 48.34 20.40 21.83
C MET A 110 48.99 21.78 21.97
N ASP A 111 48.26 22.86 21.70
CA ASP A 111 48.76 24.23 21.86
C ASP A 111 49.09 24.55 23.33
N SER A 112 48.26 24.08 24.27
CA SER A 112 48.52 24.23 25.72
C SER A 112 49.77 23.46 26.14
N GLU A 113 49.89 22.19 25.73
CA GLU A 113 51.07 21.36 26.04
C GLU A 113 52.34 21.96 25.46
N MET A 114 52.31 22.47 24.22
CA MET A 114 53.44 23.16 23.60
C MET A 114 53.83 24.44 24.35
N ALA A 115 52.85 25.20 24.84
CA ALA A 115 53.11 26.38 25.66
C ALA A 115 53.80 26.02 26.99
N ASP A 116 53.38 24.93 27.64
CA ASP A 116 53.97 24.48 28.90
C ASP A 116 55.37 23.89 28.69
N VAL A 117 55.59 23.11 27.63
CA VAL A 117 56.92 22.62 27.25
C VAL A 117 57.87 23.79 26.95
N ARG A 118 57.41 24.85 26.27
CA ARG A 118 58.22 26.07 26.03
C ARG A 118 58.62 26.76 27.33
N LYS A 119 57.73 26.84 28.34
CA LYS A 119 58.08 27.41 29.65
C LYS A 119 59.14 26.58 30.36
N ILE A 120 59.02 25.25 30.33
CA ILE A 120 60.00 24.33 30.94
C ILE A 120 61.36 24.48 30.26
N LEU A 121 61.40 24.49 28.92
CA LEU A 121 62.63 24.68 28.15
C LEU A 121 63.29 26.03 28.45
N LYS A 122 62.51 27.11 28.59
CA LYS A 122 63.04 28.43 28.96
C LYS A 122 63.68 28.41 30.35
N SER A 123 63.01 27.81 31.34
CA SER A 123 63.56 27.67 32.69
C SER A 123 64.83 26.81 32.71
N GLN A 124 64.88 25.73 31.93
CA GLN A 124 66.09 24.91 31.79
C GLN A 124 67.22 25.67 31.10
N ALA A 125 66.93 26.45 30.06
CA ALA A 125 67.92 27.26 29.37
C ALA A 125 68.52 28.35 30.28
N GLU A 126 67.71 28.98 31.13
CA GLU A 126 68.19 29.93 32.14
C GLU A 126 69.12 29.25 33.14
N LYS A 127 68.75 28.07 33.67
CA LYS A 127 69.62 27.28 34.57
C LYS A 127 70.95 26.90 33.93
N ILE A 128 70.91 26.39 32.69
CA ILE A 128 72.13 26.01 31.96
C ILE A 128 73.01 27.25 31.70
N SER A 129 72.41 28.40 31.39
CA SER A 129 73.15 29.65 31.17
C SER A 129 73.87 30.15 32.42
N VAL A 130 73.24 29.98 33.60
CA VAL A 130 73.88 30.25 34.90
C VAL A 130 75.02 29.27 35.16
N GLU A 131 74.79 27.96 34.99
CA GLU A 131 75.83 26.95 35.18
C GLU A 131 77.05 27.15 34.25
N ILE A 132 76.83 27.53 32.99
CA ILE A 132 77.90 27.86 32.05
C ILE A 132 78.65 29.10 32.53
N SER A 133 77.94 30.14 32.95
CA SER A 133 78.53 31.39 33.42
C SER A 133 79.39 31.16 34.68
N GLU A 134 78.92 30.34 35.62
CA GLU A 134 79.70 29.94 36.82
C GLU A 134 80.95 29.14 36.45
N LYS A 135 80.86 28.18 35.53
CA LYS A 135 82.01 27.39 35.06
C LYS A 135 83.05 28.22 34.32
N VAL A 136 82.62 29.20 33.51
CA VAL A 136 83.52 30.06 32.73
C VAL A 136 84.18 31.13 33.61
N LEU A 137 83.45 31.70 34.57
CA LEU A 137 83.96 32.76 35.44
C LEU A 137 84.76 32.24 36.66
N GLY A 138 84.64 30.95 36.98
CA GLY A 138 85.41 30.30 38.05
C GLY A 138 85.02 30.71 39.47
N ARG A 139 83.86 31.35 39.63
CA ARG A 139 83.29 31.84 40.90
C ARG A 139 81.76 31.84 40.80
N SER A 140 81.09 31.46 41.89
CA SER A 140 79.62 31.41 41.95
C SER A 140 79.02 32.78 41.74
N ILE A 141 78.02 32.88 40.86
CA ILE A 141 77.24 34.10 40.67
C ILE A 141 75.98 33.94 41.50
N GLN A 142 76.02 34.49 42.73
CA GLN A 142 74.83 34.70 43.56
C GLN A 142 74.06 35.92 43.07
#